data_AF-A0AAV0JJS0-F1
#
_entry.id   AF-A0AAV0JJS0-F1
#
_cell.length_a   1.000
_cell.length_b   1.000
_cell.length_c   1.000
_cell.angle_alpha   90.00
_cell.angle_beta   90.00
_cell.angle_gamma   90.00
#
_symmetry.space_group_name_H-M   'P 1'
#
loop_
_entity.id
_entity.type
_entity.pdbx_description
1 polymer ?
#
loop_
_entity_poly.entity_id
_entity_poly.type
_entity_poly.pdbx_seq_one_letter_code
_entity_poly.pdbx_strand_id
1 'polypeptide(L)'
;MLYTEQAPSAWFSFALCGLVGIITAYAFVWISKYYTDYKYEPVRSLALASSTGHGTNIIAGVSLGLESTALPVLIISVAIVSAFWLGGLFGTAVATMGMLSTAGYVLTMDMFGPIADNAGGIVEMSQQVKFLYLFFVDYGICSK
;
A
#
# COMPACT_ATOMS: atom_id res chain seq x y z
N MET A 1 22.58 -6.45 25.08
CA MET A 1 23.21 -5.90 23.85
C MET A 1 22.68 -4.51 23.43
N LEU A 2 21.59 -3.97 24.01
CA LEU A 2 21.14 -2.57 23.78
C LEU A 2 21.18 -1.70 25.06
N TYR A 3 21.83 -2.20 26.11
CA TYR A 3 22.11 -1.45 27.32
C TYR A 3 23.62 -1.27 27.39
N THR A 4 24.08 -0.03 27.30
CA THR A 4 25.45 0.36 27.60
C THR A 4 25.39 1.38 28.73
N GLU A 5 26.37 1.35 29.63
CA GLU A 5 26.49 2.29 30.77
C GLU A 5 26.48 3.77 30.32
N GLN A 6 26.80 4.03 29.05
CA GLN A 6 26.81 5.36 28.44
C GLN A 6 25.44 5.81 27.88
N ALA A 7 24.51 4.88 27.62
CA ALA A 7 23.20 5.18 27.03
C ALA A 7 22.12 4.18 27.50
N PRO A 8 21.60 4.32 28.73
CA PRO A 8 20.64 3.37 29.32
C PRO A 8 19.27 3.37 28.63
N SER A 9 18.89 4.44 27.92
CA SER A 9 17.61 4.60 27.22
C SER A 9 17.66 4.18 25.74
N ALA A 10 18.78 3.66 25.24
CA ALA A 10 18.95 3.34 23.81
C ALA A 10 17.90 2.35 23.29
N TRP A 11 17.53 1.34 24.10
CA TRP A 11 16.50 0.37 23.75
C TRP A 11 15.14 1.02 23.47
N PHE A 12 14.78 2.07 24.22
CA PHE A 12 13.52 2.80 24.05
C PHE A 12 13.55 3.63 22.76
N SER A 13 14.65 4.32 22.48
CA SER A 13 14.82 5.08 21.23
C SER A 13 14.73 4.18 19.99
N PHE A 14 15.36 3.00 20.01
CA PHE A 14 15.28 2.06 18.89
C PHE A 14 13.89 1.41 18.77
N ALA A 15 13.22 1.14 19.88
CA ALA A 15 11.82 0.68 19.85
C ALA A 15 10.90 1.74 19.20
N LEU A 16 11.11 3.02 19.51
CA LEU A 16 10.39 4.12 18.86
C LEU A 16 10.70 4.21 17.36
N CYS A 17 11.96 4.04 16.93
CA CYS A 17 12.30 3.97 15.51
C CYS A 17 11.55 2.84 14.80
N GLY A 18 11.50 1.64 15.39
CA GLY A 18 10.75 0.52 14.85
C GLY A 18 9.25 0.81 14.74
N LEU A 19 8.67 1.46 15.75
CA LEU A 19 7.27 1.90 15.75
C LEU A 19 6.98 2.90 14.62
N VAL A 20 7.87 3.88 14.40
CA VAL A 20 7.78 4.82 13.28
C VAL A 20 7.73 4.06 11.95
N GLY A 21 8.55 3.01 11.80
CA GLY A 21 8.53 2.12 10.64
C GLY A 21 7.18 1.43 10.43
N ILE A 22 6.59 0.87 11.48
CA ILE A 22 5.29 0.18 11.42
C ILE A 22 4.16 1.16 11.06
N ILE A 23 4.14 2.34 11.69
CA ILE A 23 3.17 3.40 11.38
C ILE A 23 3.29 3.83 9.92
N THR A 24 4.53 3.97 9.44
CA THR A 24 4.81 4.30 8.04
C THR A 24 4.26 3.23 7.10
N ALA A 25 4.47 1.95 7.39
CA ALA A 25 3.92 0.85 6.59
C ALA A 25 2.39 0.92 6.47
N TYR A 26 1.69 1.17 7.59
CA TYR A 26 0.24 1.30 7.59
C TYR A 26 -0.24 2.51 6.77
N ALA A 27 0.42 3.66 6.94
CA ALA A 27 0.11 4.86 6.18
C ALA A 27 0.30 4.65 4.67
N PHE A 28 1.34 3.91 4.27
CA PHE A 28 1.58 3.50 2.89
C PHE A 28 0.40 2.69 2.32
N VAL A 29 -0.05 1.67 3.03
CA VAL A 29 -1.20 0.85 2.60
C VAL A 29 -2.46 1.71 2.48
N TRP A 30 -2.67 2.64 3.41
CA TRP A 30 -3.85 3.51 3.38
C TRP A 30 -3.85 4.47 2.20
N ILE A 31 -2.71 5.11 1.90
CA ILE A 31 -2.57 5.97 0.71
C ILE A 31 -2.76 5.17 -0.57
N SER A 32 -2.13 4.00 -0.68
CA SER A 32 -2.29 3.13 -1.84
C SER A 32 -3.76 2.79 -2.06
N LYS A 33 -4.53 2.50 -1.00
CA LYS A 33 -5.98 2.25 -1.11
C LYS A 33 -6.73 3.49 -1.58
N TYR A 34 -6.42 4.68 -1.10
CA TYR A 34 -7.09 5.92 -1.50
C TYR A 34 -6.98 6.19 -3.00
N TYR A 35 -5.80 5.94 -3.59
CA TYR A 35 -5.56 6.17 -5.02
C TYR A 35 -5.93 4.99 -5.94
N THR A 36 -6.29 3.82 -5.40
CA THR A 36 -6.56 2.62 -6.22
C THR A 36 -7.96 2.01 -6.05
N ASP A 37 -8.66 2.27 -4.94
CA ASP A 37 -10.01 1.71 -4.70
C ASP A 37 -11.10 2.60 -5.32
N TYR A 38 -12.04 1.97 -6.06
CA TYR A 38 -13.18 2.60 -6.75
C TYR A 38 -14.13 3.37 -5.82
N LYS A 39 -14.03 3.15 -4.52
CA LYS A 39 -14.83 3.87 -3.51
C LYS A 39 -14.39 5.33 -3.37
N TYR A 40 -13.15 5.65 -3.67
CA TYR A 40 -12.60 7.00 -3.49
C TYR A 40 -12.76 7.87 -4.75
N GLU A 41 -12.74 9.17 -4.53
CA GLU A 41 -12.93 10.19 -5.56
C GLU A 41 -11.93 10.10 -6.72
N PRO A 42 -10.61 9.86 -6.51
CA PRO A 42 -9.64 9.90 -7.60
C PRO A 42 -9.86 8.80 -8.64
N VAL A 43 -10.29 7.62 -8.22
CA VAL A 43 -10.60 6.50 -9.13
C VAL A 43 -11.95 6.73 -9.82
N ARG A 44 -12.92 7.34 -9.14
CA ARG A 44 -14.23 7.68 -9.73
C ARG A 44 -14.11 8.76 -10.80
N SER A 45 -13.31 9.81 -10.56
CA SER A 45 -13.07 10.85 -11.56
C SER A 45 -12.34 10.28 -12.78
N LEU A 46 -11.40 9.35 -12.58
CA LEU A 46 -10.78 8.59 -13.67
C LEU A 46 -11.80 7.75 -14.45
N ALA A 47 -12.70 7.03 -13.76
CA ALA A 47 -13.76 6.27 -14.41
C ALA A 47 -14.72 7.16 -15.23
N LEU A 48 -15.06 8.34 -14.72
CA LEU A 48 -15.86 9.33 -15.46
C LEU A 48 -15.13 9.88 -16.69
N ALA A 49 -13.80 10.04 -16.62
CA ALA A 49 -12.99 10.45 -17.78
C ALA A 49 -13.11 9.45 -18.94
N SER A 50 -13.35 8.17 -18.66
CA SER A 50 -13.59 7.16 -19.70
C SER A 50 -14.81 7.44 -20.58
N SER A 51 -15.81 8.20 -20.10
CA SER A 51 -16.97 8.59 -20.92
C SER A 51 -16.64 9.62 -21.99
N THR A 52 -15.51 10.33 -21.88
CA THR A 52 -15.09 11.38 -22.82
C THR A 52 -14.20 10.86 -23.95
N GLY A 53 -13.65 9.65 -23.80
CA GLY A 53 -12.80 8.99 -24.79
C GLY A 53 -11.62 8.25 -24.18
N HIS A 54 -10.98 7.40 -24.99
CA HIS A 54 -9.82 6.63 -24.54
C HIS A 54 -8.60 7.52 -24.26
N GLY A 55 -8.37 8.55 -25.10
CA GLY A 55 -7.23 9.45 -24.94
C GLY A 55 -7.26 10.25 -23.65
N THR A 56 -8.43 10.79 -23.29
CA THR A 56 -8.65 11.53 -22.03
C THR A 56 -8.50 10.63 -20.81
N ASN A 57 -8.95 9.38 -20.87
CA ASN A 57 -8.74 8.41 -19.80
C ASN A 57 -7.25 8.11 -19.55
N ILE A 58 -6.44 7.94 -20.60
CA ILE A 58 -4.99 7.71 -20.46
C ILE A 58 -4.30 8.94 -19.85
N ILE A 59 -4.63 10.14 -20.33
CA ILE A 59 -4.02 11.39 -19.81
C ILE A 59 -4.39 11.58 -18.33
N ALA A 60 -5.66 11.39 -17.97
CA ALA A 60 -6.13 11.48 -16.59
C ALA A 60 -5.44 10.43 -15.70
N GLY A 61 -5.30 9.19 -16.17
CA GLY A 61 -4.64 8.12 -15.42
C GLY A 61 -3.16 8.41 -15.17
N VAL A 62 -2.43 8.92 -16.17
CA VAL A 62 -1.03 9.33 -16.01
C VAL A 62 -0.91 10.50 -15.02
N SER A 63 -1.79 11.50 -15.14
CA SER A 63 -1.82 12.63 -14.20
C SER A 63 -2.04 12.17 -12.77
N LEU A 64 -3.01 11.28 -12.54
CA LEU A 64 -3.32 10.74 -11.23
C LEU A 64 -2.15 9.89 -10.68
N GLY A 65 -1.50 9.12 -11.54
CA GLY A 65 -0.31 8.35 -11.18
C GLY A 65 0.83 9.25 -10.68
N LEU A 66 1.09 10.36 -11.37
CA LEU A 66 2.10 11.33 -10.95
C LEU A 66 1.74 11.99 -9.61
N GLU A 67 0.47 12.37 -9.42
CA GLU A 67 -0.02 12.94 -8.16
C GLU A 67 0.13 11.97 -6.98
N SER A 68 -0.20 10.70 -7.19
CA SER A 68 -0.23 9.67 -6.14
C SER A 68 1.12 9.45 -5.46
N THR A 69 2.24 9.80 -6.12
CA THR A 69 3.59 9.63 -5.58
C THR A 69 3.99 10.71 -4.57
N ALA A 70 3.32 11.86 -4.56
CA ALA A 70 3.69 12.99 -3.70
C ALA A 70 3.54 12.66 -2.21
N LEU A 71 2.40 12.08 -1.81
CA LEU A 71 2.12 11.73 -0.41
C LEU A 71 3.06 10.62 0.13
N PRO A 72 3.29 9.50 -0.58
CA PRO A 72 4.27 8.49 -0.18
C PRO A 72 5.68 9.05 0.05
N VAL A 73 6.15 9.93 -0.83
CA VAL A 73 7.48 10.55 -0.70
C VAL A 73 7.59 11.43 0.54
N LEU A 74 6.55 12.21 0.83
CA LEU A 74 6.50 13.04 2.04
C LEU A 74 6.55 12.19 3.31
N ILE A 75 5.80 11.10 3.35
CA ILE A 75 5.79 10.19 4.50
C ILE A 75 7.15 9.53 4.71
N ILE A 76 7.80 9.02 3.65
CA ILE A 76 9.16 8.46 3.76
C ILE A 76 10.13 9.50 4.29
N SER A 77 10.05 10.74 3.79
CA SER A 77 10.94 11.82 4.21
C SER A 77 10.80 12.11 5.72
N VAL A 78 9.57 12.19 6.23
CA VAL A 78 9.29 12.38 7.66
C VAL A 78 9.76 11.18 8.50
N ALA A 79 9.55 9.95 8.01
CA ALA A 79 9.99 8.73 8.68
C ALA A 79 11.53 8.66 8.80
N ILE A 80 12.26 9.01 7.73
CA ILE A 80 13.73 9.04 7.74
C ILE A 80 14.23 10.09 8.74
N VAL A 81 13.71 11.32 8.69
CA VAL A 81 14.15 12.40 9.57
C VAL A 81 13.88 12.07 11.04
N SER A 82 12.68 11.57 11.36
CA SER A 82 12.32 11.18 12.73
C SER A 82 13.16 10.02 13.25
N ALA A 83 13.38 8.96 12.44
CA ALA A 83 14.23 7.84 12.83
C ALA A 83 15.71 8.23 12.99
N PHE A 84 16.20 9.16 12.16
CA PHE A 84 17.56 9.69 12.27
C PHE A 84 17.75 10.50 13.56
N TRP A 85 16.76 11.29 13.97
CA TRP A 85 16.83 12.05 15.22
C TRP A 85 16.82 11.16 16.47
N LEU A 86 16.13 10.02 16.41
CA LEU A 86 15.99 9.09 17.53
C LEU A 86 17.19 8.14 17.69
N GLY A 87 17.78 7.66 16.58
CA GLY A 87 18.80 6.61 16.61
C GLY A 87 19.90 6.73 15.55
N GLY A 88 20.05 7.89 14.91
CA GLY A 88 21.03 8.12 13.84
C GLY A 88 20.83 7.18 12.64
N LEU A 89 21.92 6.87 11.95
CA LEU A 89 21.92 5.95 10.80
C LEU A 89 21.44 4.53 11.15
N PHE A 90 21.69 4.08 12.38
CA PHE A 90 21.19 2.77 12.80
C PHE A 90 19.68 2.81 13.09
N GLY A 91 19.18 3.95 13.59
CA GLY A 91 17.75 4.19 13.80
C GLY A 91 16.94 4.10 12.52
N THR A 92 17.45 4.62 11.39
CA THR A 92 16.77 4.48 10.09
C THR A 92 16.74 3.03 9.62
N ALA A 93 17.81 2.25 9.85
CA ALA A 93 17.81 0.82 9.55
C ALA A 93 16.78 0.04 10.40
N VAL A 94 16.68 0.34 11.69
CA VAL A 94 15.68 -0.25 12.59
C VAL A 94 14.26 0.13 12.17
N ALA A 95 14.02 1.37 11.76
CA ALA A 95 12.75 1.81 11.21
C ALA A 95 12.37 1.04 9.93
N THR A 96 13.32 0.81 9.02
CA THR A 96 13.08 -0.02 7.82
C THR A 96 12.74 -1.46 8.19
N MET A 97 13.42 -2.05 9.17
CA MET A 97 13.10 -3.40 9.66
C MET A 97 11.70 -3.46 10.29
N GLY A 98 11.30 -2.40 11.01
CA GLY A 98 9.94 -2.24 11.54
C GLY A 98 8.88 -2.13 10.44
N MET A 99 9.17 -1.42 9.35
CA MET A 99 8.27 -1.36 8.19
C MET A 99 8.11 -2.74 7.53
N LEU A 100 9.19 -3.50 7.39
CA LEU A 100 9.18 -4.83 6.78
C LEU A 100 8.59 -5.92 7.69
N SER A 101 8.37 -5.68 8.99
CA SER A 101 7.76 -6.68 9.85
C SER A 101 6.32 -7.03 9.43
N THR A 102 5.63 -6.10 8.77
CA THR A 102 4.29 -6.34 8.18
C THR A 102 4.33 -6.89 6.76
N ALA A 103 5.51 -7.12 6.19
CA ALA A 103 5.66 -7.58 4.80
C ALA A 103 4.97 -8.93 4.56
N GLY A 104 4.95 -9.85 5.54
CA GLY A 104 4.26 -11.13 5.40
C GLY A 104 2.76 -10.96 5.09
N TYR A 105 2.10 -10.03 5.78
CA TYR A 105 0.70 -9.69 5.51
C TYR A 105 0.52 -9.05 4.14
N VAL A 106 1.35 -8.06 3.80
CA VAL A 106 1.27 -7.33 2.53
C VAL A 106 1.49 -8.26 1.33
N LEU A 107 2.51 -9.12 1.37
CA LEU A 107 2.79 -10.09 0.31
C LEU A 107 1.67 -11.12 0.15
N THR A 108 1.08 -11.56 1.25
CA THR A 108 -0.06 -12.48 1.20
C THR A 108 -1.27 -11.81 0.55
N MET A 109 -1.53 -10.53 0.89
CA MET A 109 -2.58 -9.73 0.26
C MET A 109 -2.37 -9.54 -1.24
N ASP A 110 -1.15 -9.26 -1.66
CA ASP A 110 -0.78 -9.08 -3.06
C ASP A 110 -0.99 -10.37 -3.88
N MET A 111 -0.71 -11.54 -3.28
CA MET A 111 -0.91 -12.84 -3.94
C MET A 111 -2.38 -13.18 -4.19
N PHE A 112 -3.33 -12.63 -3.42
CA PHE A 112 -4.75 -12.89 -3.64
C PHE A 112 -5.24 -12.35 -4.99
N GLY A 113 -4.72 -11.22 -5.47
CA GLY A 113 -5.15 -10.60 -6.73
C GLY A 113 -4.96 -11.53 -7.95
N PRO A 114 -3.74 -12.00 -8.25
CA PRO A 114 -3.50 -12.90 -9.36
C PRO A 114 -4.26 -14.24 -9.27
N ILE A 115 -4.43 -14.78 -8.06
CA ILE A 115 -5.20 -16.02 -7.85
C ILE A 115 -6.67 -15.78 -8.19
N ALA A 116 -7.24 -14.68 -7.70
CA ALA A 116 -8.61 -14.27 -7.93
C ALA A 116 -8.92 -14.02 -9.42
N ASP A 117 -8.06 -13.23 -10.08
CA ASP A 117 -8.22 -12.88 -11.48
C ASP A 117 -8.19 -14.12 -12.38
N ASN A 118 -7.26 -15.05 -12.13
CA ASN A 118 -7.18 -16.32 -12.87
C ASN A 118 -8.40 -17.20 -12.66
N ALA A 119 -8.90 -17.29 -11.42
CA ALA A 119 -10.11 -18.04 -11.13
C ALA A 119 -11.35 -17.43 -11.82
N GLY A 120 -11.50 -16.10 -11.78
CA GLY A 120 -12.56 -15.39 -12.52
C GLY A 120 -12.50 -15.63 -14.03
N GLY A 121 -11.29 -15.65 -14.61
CA GLY A 121 -11.07 -16.00 -16.02
C GLY A 121 -11.52 -17.41 -16.38
N ILE A 122 -11.23 -18.41 -15.53
CA ILE A 122 -11.70 -19.80 -15.73
C ILE A 122 -13.23 -19.87 -15.69
N VAL A 123 -13.88 -19.14 -14.78
CA VAL A 123 -15.35 -19.09 -14.67
C VAL A 123 -15.97 -18.47 -15.93
N GLU A 124 -15.42 -17.35 -16.44
CA GLU A 124 -15.86 -16.71 -17.68
C GLU A 124 -15.73 -17.67 -18.88
N MET A 125 -14.55 -18.27 -19.05
CA MET A 125 -14.23 -19.11 -20.21
C MET A 125 -14.98 -20.45 -20.20
N SER A 126 -15.32 -20.98 -19.02
CA SER A 126 -16.02 -22.25 -18.87
C SER A 126 -17.56 -22.11 -18.86
N GLN A 127 -18.09 -20.89 -19.06
CA GLN A 127 -19.53 -20.59 -19.03
C GLN A 127 -20.25 -21.15 -17.78
N GLN A 128 -19.58 -21.11 -16.63
CA GLN A 128 -20.13 -21.58 -15.36
C GLN A 128 -21.29 -20.69 -14.89
N VAL A 129 -22.08 -21.18 -13.92
CA VAL A 129 -23.27 -20.47 -13.44
C VAL A 129 -22.94 -19.04 -12.97
N LYS A 130 -23.78 -18.08 -13.36
CA LYS A 130 -23.60 -16.64 -13.10
C LYS A 130 -23.45 -16.30 -11.60
N PHE A 131 -23.99 -17.14 -10.73
CA PHE A 131 -23.80 -17.04 -9.27
C PHE A 131 -22.33 -17.19 -8.86
N LEU A 132 -21.57 -18.09 -9.51
CA LEU A 132 -20.16 -18.28 -9.24
C LEU A 132 -19.34 -17.07 -9.70
N TYR A 133 -19.78 -16.39 -10.76
CA TYR A 133 -19.19 -15.14 -11.25
C TYR A 133 -19.45 -13.97 -10.29
N LEU A 134 -20.71 -13.81 -9.87
CA LEU A 134 -21.12 -12.82 -8.88
C LEU A 134 -20.43 -13.03 -7.53
N PHE A 135 -20.15 -14.27 -7.11
CA PHE A 135 -19.38 -14.53 -5.90
C PHE A 135 -17.99 -13.88 -5.91
N PHE A 136 -17.29 -13.89 -7.05
CA PHE A 136 -15.98 -13.23 -7.18
C PHE A 136 -16.08 -11.69 -7.15
N VAL A 137 -17.17 -11.13 -7.68
CA VAL A 137 -17.41 -9.67 -7.73
C VAL A 137 -17.95 -9.13 -6.40
N ASP A 138 -18.95 -9.79 -5.81
CA ASP A 138 -19.64 -9.37 -4.58
C ASP A 138 -18.77 -9.50 -3.32
N TYR A 139 -17.86 -10.49 -3.27
CA TYR A 139 -16.89 -10.59 -2.17
C TYR A 139 -15.65 -9.70 -2.35
N GLY A 140 -15.60 -8.88 -3.40
CA GLY A 140 -14.47 -7.97 -3.67
C GLY A 140 -13.16 -8.72 -3.97
N ILE A 141 -13.27 -9.94 -4.48
CA ILE A 141 -12.13 -10.81 -4.81
C ILE A 141 -11.58 -10.42 -6.20
N CYS A 142 -12.44 -9.99 -7.12
CA CYS A 142 -12.08 -9.45 -8.43
C CYS A 142 -12.71 -8.05 -8.59
N SER A 143 -11.90 -7.02 -8.85
CA SER A 143 -12.33 -5.60 -8.95
C SER A 143 -12.51 -5.14 -10.41
N LYS A 144 -13.11 -5.97 -11.27
CA LYS A 144 -13.47 -5.58 -12.64
C LYS A 144 -14.96 -5.47 -12.82
#